data_AF-A0A7K4D0K4-F1
#
_entry.id   AF-A0A7K4D0K4-F1
#
_cell.length_a   1.000
_cell.length_b   1.000
_cell.length_c   1.000
_cell.angle_alpha   90.00
_cell.angle_beta   90.00
_cell.angle_gamma   90.00
#
_symmetry.space_group_name_H-M   'P 1'
#
loop_
_entity.id
_entity.type
_entity.pdbx_description
1 polymer ?
#
loop_
_entity_poly.entity_id
_entity_poly.type
_entity_poly.pdbx_seq_one_letter_code
_entity_poly.pdbx_strand_id
1 'polypeptide(L)'
;MAIVQTPEKTKDIQEAANQPKYKVTPRYGAWLHDDKFVLEIALPGVAKESIKMKAMEDYFTLRAERDNIMYTLDLDLNFRIEPTKVTNEYVEGLLRVEFERFNPLEKAFTVMKRDKSYKDENLYQVFPRIYRDTDYDGKKITIEMSIPGVKKEDIELKVLPSWFHVSAVRPKDKVEYAANVSFGVDIVPEKTTAEYYHGLLKIHAMIHDPLDDAKEIKL
;
A
#
# COMPACT_ATOMS: atom_id res chain seq x y z
N MET A 1 6.65 13.45 84.62
CA MET A 1 6.74 13.83 83.20
C MET A 1 6.52 12.59 82.36
N ALA A 2 5.35 12.44 81.76
CA ALA A 2 5.03 11.34 80.84
C ALA A 2 4.73 11.97 79.47
N ILE A 3 5.49 11.56 78.45
CA ILE A 3 5.43 12.09 77.10
C ILE A 3 4.30 11.34 76.38
N VAL A 4 3.23 12.06 76.05
CA VAL A 4 2.16 11.56 75.19
C VAL A 4 2.67 11.64 73.75
N GLN A 5 2.96 10.49 73.14
CA GLN A 5 3.18 10.40 71.71
C GLN A 5 1.81 10.42 71.00
N THR A 6 1.56 11.50 70.28
CA THR A 6 0.43 11.64 69.35
C THR A 6 0.66 10.70 68.16
N PRO A 7 -0.34 9.93 67.68
CA PRO A 7 -0.14 9.06 66.53
C PRO A 7 0.04 9.89 65.26
N GLU A 8 1.11 9.59 64.53
CA GLU A 8 1.36 10.10 63.18
C GLU A 8 0.18 9.75 62.27
N LYS A 9 -0.46 10.79 61.73
CA LYS A 9 -1.38 10.66 60.60
C LYS A 9 -0.61 10.09 59.42
N THR A 10 -0.96 8.86 59.07
CA THR A 10 -0.56 8.15 57.85
C THR A 10 -0.83 9.04 56.64
N LYS A 11 0.25 9.57 56.05
CA LYS A 11 0.24 10.20 54.72
C LYS A 11 0.50 9.12 53.69
N ASP A 12 -0.48 8.26 53.42
CA ASP A 12 -0.38 7.25 52.36
C ASP A 12 -1.72 7.04 51.66
N ILE A 13 -2.33 8.10 51.13
CA ILE A 13 -3.32 7.97 50.04
C ILE A 13 -3.25 9.24 49.19
N GLN A 14 -2.29 9.33 48.27
CA GLN A 14 -2.36 10.25 47.12
C GLN A 14 -1.27 9.90 46.09
N GLU A 15 -1.54 8.84 45.31
CA GLU A 15 -1.09 8.69 43.90
C GLU A 15 -1.65 7.38 43.30
N ALA A 16 -2.99 7.26 43.28
CA ALA A 16 -3.67 6.34 42.36
C ALA A 16 -4.43 7.18 41.33
N ALA A 17 -3.73 8.10 40.67
CA ALA A 17 -4.32 8.99 39.69
C ALA A 17 -4.31 8.33 38.30
N ASN A 18 -5.52 8.12 37.77
CA ASN A 18 -5.83 7.99 36.34
C ASN A 18 -5.18 6.84 35.57
N GLN A 19 -5.43 5.60 35.96
CA GLN A 19 -5.48 4.52 34.97
C GLN A 19 -6.91 4.37 34.45
N PRO A 20 -7.13 4.30 33.13
CA PRO A 20 -8.46 4.11 32.57
C PRO A 20 -9.04 2.78 33.06
N LYS A 21 -10.24 2.86 33.64
CA LYS A 21 -10.96 1.73 34.23
C LYS A 21 -11.62 0.85 33.16
N TYR A 22 -11.99 1.44 32.03
CA TYR A 22 -12.70 0.76 30.96
C TYR A 22 -11.93 0.86 29.65
N LYS A 23 -11.79 -0.26 28.94
CA LYS A 23 -11.31 -0.30 27.56
C LYS A 23 -12.51 -0.52 26.64
N VAL A 24 -12.66 0.33 25.65
CA VAL A 24 -13.81 0.33 24.74
C VAL A 24 -13.32 0.38 23.31
N THR A 25 -13.82 -0.50 22.45
CA THR A 25 -13.64 -0.32 21.01
C THR A 25 -14.63 0.73 20.52
N PRO A 26 -14.19 1.85 19.94
CA PRO A 26 -15.09 2.86 19.43
C PRO A 26 -15.92 2.28 18.27
N ARG A 27 -17.11 2.85 18.03
CA ARG A 27 -17.85 2.56 16.79
C ARG A 27 -17.12 3.21 15.64
N TYR A 28 -17.00 2.51 14.52
CA TYR A 28 -16.41 3.07 13.31
C TYR A 28 -17.11 2.56 12.05
N GLY A 29 -17.04 3.37 10.99
CA GLY A 29 -17.38 3.01 9.63
C GLY A 29 -16.11 3.00 8.77
N ALA A 30 -16.00 2.06 7.85
CA ALA A 30 -14.85 1.95 6.96
C ALA A 30 -15.33 1.60 5.54
N TRP A 31 -14.78 2.29 4.54
CA TRP A 31 -15.11 2.03 3.14
C TRP A 31 -13.95 2.41 2.22
N LEU A 32 -14.01 1.91 1.00
CA LEU A 32 -13.12 2.32 -0.08
C LEU A 32 -13.81 3.39 -0.91
N HIS A 33 -13.07 4.43 -1.27
CA HIS A 33 -13.49 5.48 -2.19
C HIS A 33 -12.32 5.78 -3.12
N ASP A 34 -12.46 5.40 -4.39
CA ASP A 34 -11.39 5.43 -5.38
C ASP A 34 -10.13 4.70 -4.88
N ASP A 35 -8.98 5.37 -4.90
CA ASP A 35 -7.69 4.87 -4.41
C ASP A 35 -7.47 5.14 -2.90
N LYS A 36 -8.54 5.49 -2.17
CA LYS A 36 -8.47 5.79 -0.74
C LYS A 36 -9.26 4.78 0.08
N PHE A 37 -8.72 4.48 1.26
CA PHE A 37 -9.46 3.86 2.34
C PHE A 37 -9.85 4.94 3.34
N VAL A 38 -11.13 5.01 3.71
CA VAL A 38 -11.66 6.02 4.63
C VAL A 38 -12.18 5.33 5.88
N LEU A 39 -11.83 5.90 7.03
CA LEU A 39 -12.23 5.43 8.35
C LEU A 39 -12.86 6.58 9.13
N GLU A 40 -14.06 6.39 9.63
CA GLU A 40 -14.74 7.33 10.53
C GLU A 40 -14.97 6.68 11.88
N ILE A 41 -14.47 7.31 12.95
CA ILE A 41 -14.42 6.75 14.30
C ILE A 41 -15.14 7.68 15.26
N ALA A 42 -16.16 7.16 15.94
CA ALA A 42 -16.90 7.90 16.96
C ALA A 42 -16.13 7.92 18.28
N LEU A 43 -15.67 9.11 18.67
CA LEU A 43 -14.91 9.43 19.87
C LEU A 43 -15.55 10.62 20.62
N PRO A 44 -16.83 10.53 21.03
CA PRO A 44 -17.54 11.67 21.60
C PRO A 44 -16.87 12.18 22.88
N GLY A 45 -16.66 13.49 22.99
CA GLY A 45 -16.09 14.14 24.19
C GLY A 45 -14.62 13.82 24.45
N VAL A 46 -13.93 13.17 23.53
CA VAL A 46 -12.48 12.95 23.60
C VAL A 46 -11.76 14.26 23.22
N ALA A 47 -10.77 14.67 24.00
CA ALA A 47 -9.96 15.85 23.65
C ALA A 47 -8.97 15.50 22.53
N LYS A 48 -8.79 16.39 21.55
CA LYS A 48 -7.99 16.08 20.33
C LYS A 48 -6.56 15.66 20.68
N GLU A 49 -5.96 16.31 21.66
CA GLU A 49 -4.62 16.05 22.19
C GLU A 49 -4.47 14.68 22.86
N SER A 50 -5.57 14.04 23.27
CA SER A 50 -5.56 12.70 23.85
C SER A 50 -5.59 11.58 22.81
N ILE A 51 -5.85 11.92 21.54
CA ILE A 51 -5.93 10.97 20.43
C ILE A 51 -4.52 10.68 19.93
N LYS A 52 -4.12 9.41 20.02
CA LYS A 52 -2.85 8.90 19.49
C LYS A 52 -3.15 7.88 18.41
N MET A 53 -2.60 8.09 17.23
CA MET A 53 -2.74 7.19 16.10
C MET A 53 -1.36 6.74 15.60
N LYS A 54 -1.28 5.50 15.10
CA LYS A 54 -0.13 5.02 14.33
C LYS A 54 -0.65 4.24 13.13
N ALA A 55 -0.06 4.50 11.97
CA ALA A 55 -0.29 3.77 10.74
C ALA A 55 1.02 3.11 10.30
N MET A 56 0.93 1.85 9.91
CA MET A 56 1.95 1.07 9.21
C MET A 56 1.38 0.69 7.84
N GLU A 57 2.18 0.06 6.98
CA GLU A 57 1.72 -0.28 5.62
C GLU A 57 0.44 -1.12 5.62
N ASP A 58 0.26 -2.01 6.59
CA ASP A 58 -0.84 -2.97 6.68
C ASP A 58 -1.56 -2.93 8.04
N TYR A 59 -1.31 -1.92 8.87
CA TYR A 59 -1.85 -1.89 10.23
C TYR A 59 -2.14 -0.47 10.70
N PHE A 60 -3.27 -0.28 11.39
CA PHE A 60 -3.64 0.99 11.99
C PHE A 60 -4.03 0.80 13.45
N THR A 61 -3.54 1.71 14.31
CA THR A 61 -3.93 1.76 15.72
C THR A 61 -4.41 3.14 16.11
N LEU A 62 -5.41 3.16 16.99
CA LEU A 62 -5.87 4.34 17.69
C LEU A 62 -5.98 4.05 19.18
N ARG A 63 -5.48 4.98 19.97
CA ARG A 63 -5.68 5.06 21.41
C ARG A 63 -6.20 6.46 21.74
N ALA A 64 -7.29 6.56 22.48
CA ALA A 64 -7.79 7.84 22.93
C ALA A 64 -8.37 7.72 24.34
N GLU A 65 -8.22 8.76 25.15
CA GLU A 65 -8.61 8.73 26.56
C GLU A 65 -9.66 9.79 26.84
N ARG A 66 -10.68 9.41 27.63
CA ARG A 66 -11.69 10.33 28.17
C ARG A 66 -12.09 9.84 29.55
N ASP A 67 -11.84 10.65 30.57
CA ASP A 67 -12.11 10.32 31.98
C ASP A 67 -11.47 8.97 32.37
N ASN A 68 -12.30 7.96 32.63
CA ASN A 68 -11.91 6.61 32.99
C ASN A 68 -12.06 5.60 31.84
N ILE A 69 -12.24 6.08 30.59
CA ILE A 69 -12.39 5.27 29.39
C ILE A 69 -11.17 5.44 28.49
N MET A 70 -10.60 4.31 28.07
CA MET A 70 -9.61 4.22 27.00
C MET A 70 -10.28 3.60 25.78
N TYR A 71 -10.43 4.41 24.73
CA TYR A 71 -10.79 3.92 23.41
C TYR A 71 -9.59 3.24 22.76
N THR A 72 -9.80 2.02 22.28
CA THR A 72 -8.77 1.23 21.61
C THR A 72 -9.32 0.67 20.30
N LEU A 73 -8.67 1.00 19.20
CA LEU A 73 -8.96 0.41 17.90
C LEU A 73 -7.64 -0.08 17.28
N ASP A 74 -7.63 -1.34 16.87
CA ASP A 74 -6.52 -1.99 16.19
C ASP A 74 -7.08 -2.65 14.94
N LEU A 75 -6.61 -2.24 13.77
CA LEU A 75 -7.07 -2.71 12.48
C LEU A 75 -5.91 -3.31 11.71
N ASP A 76 -6.02 -4.60 11.42
CA ASP A 76 -5.25 -5.26 10.39
C ASP A 76 -5.86 -4.92 9.03
N LEU A 77 -5.12 -4.16 8.23
CA LEU A 77 -5.52 -3.76 6.90
C LEU A 77 -5.08 -4.88 5.96
N ASN A 78 -6.04 -5.66 5.46
CA ASN A 78 -5.82 -6.70 4.44
C ASN A 78 -5.34 -6.14 3.07
N PHE A 79 -4.85 -4.90 3.04
CA PHE A 79 -4.28 -4.21 1.91
C PHE A 79 -3.25 -3.19 2.41
N ARG A 80 -2.30 -2.85 1.54
CA ARG A 80 -1.26 -1.88 1.86
C ARG A 80 -1.74 -0.44 1.65
N ILE A 81 -1.31 0.46 2.53
CA ILE A 81 -1.50 1.91 2.47
C ILE A 81 -0.14 2.62 2.41
N GLU A 82 -0.15 3.92 2.11
CA GLU A 82 1.01 4.81 2.21
C GLU A 82 0.98 5.57 3.55
N PRO A 83 1.72 5.12 4.60
CA PRO A 83 1.58 5.68 5.94
C PRO A 83 2.00 7.17 6.03
N THR A 84 2.83 7.62 5.09
CA THR A 84 3.30 9.01 5.01
C THR A 84 2.27 9.96 4.38
N LYS A 85 1.21 9.42 3.75
CA LYS A 85 0.17 10.18 3.06
C LYS A 85 -1.19 10.14 3.77
N VAL A 86 -1.19 9.79 5.06
CA VAL A 86 -2.41 9.73 5.87
C VAL A 86 -2.86 11.13 6.24
N THR A 87 -4.13 11.45 5.97
CA THR A 87 -4.76 12.70 6.41
C THR A 87 -5.85 12.42 7.43
N ASN A 88 -6.13 13.39 8.31
CA ASN A 88 -7.18 13.23 9.31
C ASN A 88 -7.83 14.56 9.67
N GLU A 89 -9.08 14.45 10.12
CA GLU A 89 -9.90 15.55 10.60
C GLU A 89 -10.70 15.09 11.82
N TYR A 90 -10.78 15.93 12.85
CA TYR A 90 -11.54 15.63 14.07
C TYR A 90 -12.49 16.78 14.38
N VAL A 91 -13.79 16.51 14.27
CA VAL A 91 -14.86 17.50 14.45
C VAL A 91 -15.96 16.86 15.29
N GLU A 92 -16.33 17.54 16.39
CA GLU A 92 -17.49 17.17 17.24
C GLU A 92 -17.55 15.71 17.69
N GLY A 93 -16.40 15.11 18.02
CA GLY A 93 -16.36 13.72 18.48
C GLY A 93 -16.37 12.68 17.35
N LEU A 94 -16.22 13.09 16.10
CA LEU A 94 -16.03 12.21 14.95
C LEU A 94 -14.63 12.43 14.37
N LEU A 95 -13.84 11.37 14.34
CA LEU A 95 -12.52 11.37 13.73
C LEU A 95 -12.61 10.69 12.37
N ARG A 96 -12.29 11.44 11.32
CA ARG A 96 -12.16 10.94 9.95
C ARG A 96 -10.70 10.80 9.60
N VAL A 97 -10.30 9.64 9.09
CA VAL A 97 -8.94 9.33 8.66
C VAL A 97 -9.00 8.81 7.22
N GLU A 98 -8.23 9.42 6.33
CA GLU A 98 -8.06 8.93 4.96
C GLU A 98 -6.67 8.35 4.78
N PHE A 99 -6.60 7.16 4.18
CA PHE A 99 -5.37 6.48 3.82
C PHE A 99 -5.31 6.37 2.30
N GLU A 100 -4.23 6.84 1.68
CA GLU A 100 -3.94 6.48 0.29
C GLU A 100 -3.54 5.01 0.21
N ARG A 101 -4.11 4.27 -0.74
CA ARG A 101 -3.70 2.88 -0.99
C ARG A 101 -2.32 2.85 -1.60
N PHE A 102 -1.53 1.87 -1.19
CA PHE A 102 -0.22 1.61 -1.77
C PHE A 102 -0.39 1.21 -3.24
N ASN A 103 0.20 1.99 -4.14
CA ASN A 103 0.25 1.68 -5.55
C ASN A 103 1.66 1.22 -5.95
N PRO A 104 1.89 -0.10 -6.16
CA PRO A 104 3.21 -0.62 -6.51
C PRO A 104 3.75 -0.05 -7.83
N LEU A 105 2.87 0.40 -8.74
CA LEU A 105 3.26 0.96 -10.03
C LEU A 105 3.85 2.38 -9.95
N GLU A 106 3.79 3.04 -8.79
CA GLU A 106 4.55 4.28 -8.55
C GLU A 106 6.05 4.02 -8.37
N LYS A 107 6.42 2.84 -7.86
CA LYS A 107 7.81 2.41 -7.62
C LYS A 107 8.36 1.54 -8.75
N ALA A 108 7.56 1.24 -9.77
CA ALA A 108 7.95 0.38 -10.87
C ALA A 108 8.93 1.06 -11.85
N PHE A 109 9.88 0.28 -12.38
CA PHE A 109 10.75 0.73 -13.46
C PHE A 109 9.92 0.88 -14.74
N THR A 110 10.00 2.05 -15.39
CA THR A 110 9.24 2.31 -16.62
C THR A 110 10.10 1.98 -17.83
N VAL A 111 9.75 0.91 -18.54
CA VAL A 111 10.44 0.48 -19.78
C VAL A 111 9.86 1.21 -21.00
N MET A 112 8.54 1.37 -21.05
CA MET A 112 7.85 2.15 -22.08
C MET A 112 6.86 3.08 -21.41
N LYS A 113 6.82 4.33 -21.86
CA LYS A 113 5.94 5.36 -21.32
C LYS A 113 4.97 5.79 -22.40
N ARG A 114 3.68 5.65 -22.11
CA ARG A 114 2.60 6.11 -22.99
C ARG A 114 2.50 7.64 -22.96
N ASP A 115 2.20 8.23 -24.11
CA ASP A 115 1.73 9.61 -24.17
C ASP A 115 0.24 9.68 -23.77
N LYS A 116 -0.08 10.37 -22.67
CA LYS A 116 -1.42 10.38 -22.05
C LYS A 116 -2.40 11.33 -22.76
N SER A 117 -2.25 11.53 -24.08
CA SER A 117 -3.10 12.43 -24.86
C SER A 117 -4.52 11.89 -25.04
N TYR A 118 -4.71 10.57 -25.01
CA TYR A 118 -6.02 9.92 -25.10
C TYR A 118 -6.67 9.76 -23.71
N LYS A 119 -7.90 10.27 -23.56
CA LYS A 119 -8.66 10.31 -22.28
C LYS A 119 -10.13 9.88 -22.45
N ASP A 120 -10.39 8.78 -23.16
CA ASP A 120 -11.72 8.15 -23.10
C ASP A 120 -11.73 7.13 -21.97
N GLU A 121 -12.67 7.28 -21.03
CA GLU A 121 -12.84 6.40 -19.87
C GLU A 121 -13.64 5.13 -20.20
N ASN A 122 -14.25 5.06 -21.40
CA ASN A 122 -15.03 3.91 -21.84
C ASN A 122 -14.23 2.99 -22.77
N LEU A 123 -13.21 2.32 -22.22
CA LEU A 123 -12.38 1.35 -22.94
C LEU A 123 -12.87 -0.09 -22.69
N TYR A 124 -12.91 -0.90 -23.75
CA TYR A 124 -13.03 -2.34 -23.64
C TYR A 124 -11.66 -2.92 -23.27
N GLN A 125 -11.55 -3.46 -22.06
CA GLN A 125 -10.33 -4.12 -21.62
C GLN A 125 -10.26 -5.55 -22.18
N VAL A 126 -9.16 -5.84 -22.87
CA VAL A 126 -8.89 -7.13 -23.49
C VAL A 126 -7.59 -7.67 -22.92
N PHE A 127 -7.63 -8.89 -22.38
CA PHE A 127 -6.40 -9.58 -22.01
C PHE A 127 -5.67 -10.02 -23.28
N PRO A 128 -4.44 -9.54 -23.53
CA PRO A 128 -3.68 -9.92 -24.73
C PRO A 128 -3.30 -11.39 -24.69
N ARG A 129 -3.08 -11.98 -25.86
CA ARG A 129 -2.47 -13.32 -25.93
C ARG A 129 -0.99 -13.21 -25.55
N ILE A 130 -0.56 -14.05 -24.61
CA ILE A 130 0.80 -14.03 -24.05
C ILE A 130 1.47 -15.38 -24.31
N TYR A 131 2.70 -15.33 -24.79
CA TYR A 131 3.62 -16.46 -24.82
C TYR A 131 4.84 -16.13 -23.95
N ARG A 132 5.36 -17.14 -23.26
CA ARG A 132 6.49 -17.00 -22.36
C ARG A 132 7.51 -18.10 -22.64
N ASP A 133 8.76 -17.68 -22.67
CA ASP A 133 9.93 -18.55 -22.67
C ASP A 133 10.85 -18.16 -21.51
N THR A 134 11.43 -19.15 -20.84
CA THR A 134 12.29 -18.93 -19.66
C THR A 134 13.53 -19.81 -19.78
N ASP A 135 14.66 -19.15 -19.95
CA ASP A 135 15.98 -19.74 -20.03
C ASP A 135 16.68 -19.50 -18.69
N TYR A 136 16.67 -20.52 -17.83
CA TYR A 136 17.32 -20.45 -16.53
C TYR A 136 18.84 -20.45 -16.64
N ASP A 137 19.42 -21.15 -17.62
CA ASP A 137 20.87 -21.24 -17.82
C ASP A 137 21.43 -19.90 -18.32
N GLY A 138 20.75 -19.28 -19.29
CA GLY A 138 21.04 -17.95 -19.79
C GLY A 138 20.52 -16.81 -18.90
N LYS A 139 19.86 -17.13 -17.78
CA LYS A 139 19.25 -16.18 -16.83
C LYS A 139 18.33 -15.16 -17.51
N LYS A 140 17.53 -15.58 -18.49
CA LYS A 140 16.71 -14.70 -19.32
C LYS A 140 15.27 -15.16 -19.40
N ILE A 141 14.34 -14.21 -19.39
CA ILE A 141 12.93 -14.43 -19.69
C ILE A 141 12.59 -13.64 -20.95
N THR A 142 11.90 -14.27 -21.88
CA THR A 142 11.30 -13.60 -23.04
C THR A 142 9.78 -13.76 -22.99
N ILE A 143 9.06 -12.66 -23.08
CA ILE A 143 7.59 -12.65 -23.12
C ILE A 143 7.14 -11.95 -24.38
N GLU A 144 6.23 -12.58 -25.11
CA GLU A 144 5.65 -12.05 -26.33
C GLU A 144 4.15 -11.81 -26.14
N MET A 145 3.67 -10.63 -26.51
CA MET A 145 2.28 -10.21 -26.32
C MET A 145 1.70 -9.69 -27.63
N SER A 146 0.55 -10.24 -28.02
CA SER A 146 -0.17 -9.78 -29.20
C SER A 146 -1.11 -8.62 -28.84
N ILE A 147 -0.80 -7.44 -29.36
CA ILE A 147 -1.53 -6.17 -29.18
C ILE A 147 -1.72 -5.45 -30.53
N PRO A 148 -2.41 -6.08 -31.51
CA PRO A 148 -2.45 -5.61 -32.89
C PRO A 148 -3.11 -4.23 -33.03
N GLY A 149 -2.52 -3.39 -33.90
CA GLY A 149 -3.06 -2.07 -34.25
C GLY A 149 -2.82 -0.97 -33.21
N VAL A 150 -2.13 -1.27 -32.12
CA VAL A 150 -1.65 -0.26 -31.16
C VAL A 150 -0.45 0.47 -31.74
N LYS A 151 -0.32 1.79 -31.49
CA LYS A 151 0.91 2.52 -31.85
C LYS A 151 1.92 2.41 -30.72
N LYS A 152 3.21 2.51 -31.02
CA LYS A 152 4.28 2.30 -30.01
C LYS A 152 4.17 3.30 -28.86
N GLU A 153 3.84 4.55 -29.17
CA GLU A 153 3.63 5.66 -28.25
C GLU A 153 2.40 5.49 -27.35
N ASP A 154 1.49 4.57 -27.70
CA ASP A 154 0.27 4.27 -26.94
C ASP A 154 0.47 3.10 -25.94
N ILE A 155 1.72 2.63 -25.75
CA ILE A 155 2.09 1.51 -24.88
C ILE A 155 2.78 2.03 -23.62
N GLU A 156 2.24 1.65 -22.46
CA GLU A 156 2.90 1.75 -21.16
C GLU A 156 3.32 0.35 -20.70
N LEU A 157 4.59 0.22 -20.32
CA LEU A 157 5.16 -0.99 -19.73
C LEU A 157 5.92 -0.60 -18.45
N LYS A 158 5.39 -1.05 -17.31
CA LYS A 158 5.96 -0.85 -15.99
C LYS A 158 6.34 -2.19 -15.38
N VAL A 159 7.54 -2.25 -14.83
CA VAL A 159 8.16 -3.51 -14.40
C VAL A 159 8.53 -3.43 -12.93
N LEU A 160 8.17 -4.48 -12.19
CA LEU A 160 8.56 -4.75 -10.82
C LEU A 160 9.37 -6.05 -10.79
N PRO A 161 10.08 -6.36 -9.69
CA PRO A 161 10.94 -7.55 -9.62
C PRO A 161 10.22 -8.86 -9.97
N SER A 162 8.96 -9.05 -9.57
CA SER A 162 8.25 -10.33 -9.74
C SER A 162 7.13 -10.32 -10.79
N TRP A 163 6.75 -9.14 -11.30
CA TRP A 163 5.66 -8.97 -12.26
C TRP A 163 5.77 -7.65 -13.03
N PHE A 164 5.02 -7.53 -14.11
CA PHE A 164 4.92 -6.28 -14.88
C PHE A 164 3.47 -5.96 -15.24
N HIS A 165 3.22 -4.67 -15.44
CA HIS A 165 1.97 -4.14 -15.96
C HIS A 165 2.19 -3.66 -17.40
N VAL A 166 1.29 -4.05 -18.29
CA VAL A 166 1.15 -3.43 -19.60
C VAL A 166 -0.23 -2.81 -19.75
N SER A 167 -0.27 -1.61 -20.32
CA SER A 167 -1.48 -0.94 -20.81
C SER A 167 -1.18 -0.40 -22.20
N ALA A 168 -1.93 -0.87 -23.19
CA ALA A 168 -1.71 -0.55 -24.60
C ALA A 168 -3.05 -0.20 -25.24
N VAL A 169 -3.25 1.10 -25.51
CA VAL A 169 -4.55 1.59 -25.99
C VAL A 169 -4.58 1.61 -27.51
N ARG A 170 -5.69 1.14 -28.07
CA ARG A 170 -6.04 1.27 -29.48
C ARG A 170 -7.25 2.20 -29.60
N PRO A 171 -7.04 3.53 -29.73
CA PRO A 171 -8.11 4.53 -29.66
C PRO A 171 -9.27 4.29 -30.63
N LYS A 172 -8.95 3.89 -31.87
CA LYS A 172 -9.93 3.75 -32.96
C LYS A 172 -11.09 2.82 -32.61
N ASP A 173 -10.80 1.75 -31.86
CA ASP A 173 -11.78 0.73 -31.51
C ASP A 173 -12.16 0.77 -30.03
N LYS A 174 -11.67 1.78 -29.29
CA LYS A 174 -11.82 1.90 -27.84
C LYS A 174 -11.39 0.63 -27.09
N VAL A 175 -10.30 -0.01 -27.53
CA VAL A 175 -9.76 -1.20 -26.88
C VAL A 175 -8.53 -0.83 -26.08
N GLU A 176 -8.43 -1.35 -24.86
CA GLU A 176 -7.19 -1.37 -24.08
C GLU A 176 -6.73 -2.82 -23.93
N TYR A 177 -5.53 -3.12 -24.41
CA TYR A 177 -4.86 -4.34 -24.01
C TYR A 177 -4.19 -4.10 -22.66
N ALA A 178 -4.73 -4.72 -21.61
CA ALA A 178 -4.23 -4.57 -20.25
C ALA A 178 -3.92 -5.93 -19.64
N ALA A 179 -2.77 -6.04 -18.98
CA ALA A 179 -2.42 -7.23 -18.22
C ALA A 179 -1.46 -6.91 -17.07
N ASN A 180 -1.65 -7.63 -15.96
CA ASN A 180 -0.67 -7.78 -14.90
C ASN A 180 -0.15 -9.22 -14.99
N VAL A 181 1.15 -9.40 -15.19
CA VAL A 181 1.72 -10.70 -15.54
C VAL A 181 2.94 -10.95 -14.67
N SER A 182 2.96 -12.10 -14.00
CA SER A 182 4.11 -12.52 -13.20
C SER A 182 5.23 -13.07 -14.08
N PHE A 183 6.47 -12.73 -13.73
CA PHE A 183 7.67 -13.39 -14.26
C PHE A 183 7.89 -14.77 -13.65
N GLY A 184 7.18 -15.18 -12.61
CA GLY A 184 7.35 -16.47 -11.92
C GLY A 184 8.69 -16.65 -11.19
N VAL A 185 9.62 -15.71 -11.34
CA VAL A 185 10.88 -15.56 -10.62
C VAL A 185 11.20 -14.08 -10.51
N ASP A 186 12.09 -13.72 -9.58
CA ASP A 186 12.57 -12.36 -9.48
C ASP A 186 13.53 -12.02 -10.62
N ILE A 187 13.36 -10.82 -11.16
CA ILE A 187 14.18 -10.24 -12.22
C ILE A 187 14.84 -8.95 -11.73
N VAL A 188 15.76 -8.42 -12.54
CA VAL A 188 16.31 -7.07 -12.35
C VAL A 188 15.53 -6.07 -13.23
N PRO A 189 14.60 -5.27 -12.69
CA PRO A 189 13.71 -4.41 -13.49
C PRO A 189 14.45 -3.47 -14.44
N GLU A 190 15.55 -2.88 -13.98
CA GLU A 190 16.37 -1.89 -14.71
C GLU A 190 17.07 -2.49 -15.93
N LYS A 191 17.25 -3.82 -15.96
CA LYS A 191 17.83 -4.54 -17.11
C LYS A 191 16.76 -5.00 -18.11
N THR A 192 15.48 -4.71 -17.85
CA THR A 192 14.39 -5.13 -18.73
C THR A 192 14.32 -4.23 -19.96
N THR A 193 14.24 -4.84 -21.14
CA THR A 193 14.06 -4.13 -22.42
C THR A 193 12.79 -4.61 -23.12
N ALA A 194 12.30 -3.80 -24.06
CA ALA A 194 11.14 -4.15 -24.87
C ALA A 194 11.28 -3.69 -26.32
N GLU A 195 10.80 -4.53 -27.23
CA GLU A 195 10.73 -4.29 -28.66
C GLU A 195 9.28 -4.39 -29.11
N TYR A 196 8.84 -3.50 -29.99
CA TYR A 196 7.49 -3.53 -30.53
C TYR A 196 7.53 -3.48 -32.05
N TYR A 197 6.93 -4.49 -32.69
CA TYR A 197 6.88 -4.59 -34.14
C TYR A 197 5.56 -5.21 -34.61
N HIS A 198 4.81 -4.49 -35.44
CA HIS A 198 3.57 -4.96 -36.09
C HIS A 198 2.57 -5.67 -35.16
N GLY A 199 2.28 -5.10 -33.99
CA GLY A 199 1.30 -5.67 -33.07
C GLY A 199 1.86 -6.75 -32.15
N LEU A 200 3.17 -7.03 -32.20
CA LEU A 200 3.84 -7.93 -31.28
C LEU A 200 4.78 -7.13 -30.37
N LEU A 201 4.51 -7.15 -29.07
CA LEU A 201 5.40 -6.63 -28.03
C LEU A 201 6.25 -7.77 -27.49
N LYS A 202 7.57 -7.66 -27.58
CA LYS A 202 8.54 -8.58 -26.98
C LYS A 202 9.20 -7.92 -25.80
N ILE A 203 9.21 -8.59 -24.65
CA ILE A 203 9.82 -8.13 -23.41
C ILE A 203 10.96 -9.09 -23.09
N HIS A 204 12.14 -8.55 -22.77
CA HIS A 204 13.30 -9.32 -22.33
C HIS A 204 13.67 -8.88 -20.93
N ALA A 205 13.61 -9.81 -19.97
CA ALA A 205 14.00 -9.56 -18.59
C ALA A 205 15.15 -10.48 -18.19
N MET A 206 15.98 -10.01 -17.26
CA MET A 206 17.10 -10.79 -16.72
C MET A 206 16.72 -11.31 -15.34
N ILE A 207 16.85 -12.62 -15.14
CA ILE A 207 16.61 -13.28 -13.85
C ILE A 207 17.65 -12.77 -12.85
N HIS A 208 17.19 -12.38 -11.67
CA HIS A 208 18.05 -11.99 -10.56
C HIS A 208 18.64 -13.26 -9.91
N ASP A 209 19.95 -13.27 -9.68
CA ASP A 209 20.59 -14.36 -8.94
C ASP A 209 20.41 -14.10 -7.43
N PRO A 210 19.77 -15.01 -6.68
CA PRO A 210 19.54 -14.82 -5.25
C PRO A 210 20.84 -14.72 -4.44
N LEU A 211 21.98 -15.14 -5.00
CA LEU A 211 23.29 -15.01 -4.37
C LEU A 211 23.98 -13.67 -4.65
N ASP A 212 23.48 -12.84 -5.58
CA ASP A 212 24.10 -11.54 -5.90
C ASP A 212 24.14 -10.63 -4.66
N ASP A 213 23.14 -10.73 -3.78
CA ASP A 213 23.03 -9.96 -2.53
C ASP A 213 23.47 -10.74 -1.28
N ALA A 214 24.00 -11.96 -1.46
CA ALA A 214 24.37 -12.80 -0.33
C ALA A 214 25.63 -12.28 0.38
N LYS A 215 25.56 -12.19 1.71
CA LYS A 215 26.74 -11.94 2.53
C LYS A 215 27.57 -13.21 2.65
N GLU A 216 28.81 -13.17 2.17
CA GLU A 216 29.76 -14.26 2.40
C GLU A 216 30.04 -14.40 3.90
N ILE A 217 29.84 -15.61 4.43
CA ILE A 217 30.17 -15.96 5.82
C ILE A 217 31.46 -16.79 5.78
N LYS A 218 32.51 -16.29 6.40
CA LYS A 218 33.76 -17.04 6.62
C LYS A 218 33.64 -17.85 7.90
N LEU A 219 34.13 -19.09 7.86
CA LEU A 219 34.30 -19.94 9.04
C LEU A 219 35.50 -19.47 9.87
#